data_AF-A0A672ULL4-F1
#
_entry.id   AF-A0A672ULL4-F1
#
_cell.length_a   1.000
_cell.length_b   1.000
_cell.length_c   1.000
_cell.angle_alpha   90.00
_cell.angle_beta   90.00
_cell.angle_gamma   90.00
#
_symmetry.space_group_name_H-M   'P 1'
#
loop_
_entity.id
_entity.type
_entity.pdbx_description
1 polymer ?
#
loop_
_entity_poly.entity_id
_entity_poly.type
_entity_poly.pdbx_seq_one_letter_code
_entity_poly.pdbx_strand_id
1 'polypeptide(L)'
;MGSRIKQNPDTTFEVYAEVTYSGISCVGKDPEVRRQFPEGYSDQEVLQTLTKFCFPFYVDSHAVNQVGQNFTFVLTDIDSKQRFGFCRLSSGAKSCFCILSYLPWFEVFYKLLNVLADYSAKGQDSQRSELLETFHKLAIPEPGTSVHLGVHSYFTVPDTRELPSIPENRNLTEYFVAVDVNNMLHLYASMLYERRILICCSKLSTLTACIHGSAAMLYPMFWQHVYIPVLPPHLLDYC
;
A
#
# COMPACT_ATOMS: atom_id res chain seq x y z
N MET A 1 -15.87 19.56 -2.35
CA MET A 1 -14.90 18.56 -2.85
C MET A 1 -14.78 17.50 -1.78
N GLY A 2 -15.08 16.24 -2.12
CA GLY A 2 -15.28 15.18 -1.13
C GLY A 2 -14.06 14.30 -0.93
N SER A 3 -14.14 13.41 0.07
CA SER A 3 -13.16 12.35 0.27
C SER A 3 -13.09 11.42 -0.95
N ARG A 4 -11.87 11.01 -1.30
CA ARG A 4 -11.58 10.02 -2.36
C ARG A 4 -11.56 8.59 -1.82
N ILE A 5 -11.92 8.38 -0.56
CA ILE A 5 -12.13 7.05 0.01
C ILE A 5 -13.52 6.54 -0.39
N LYS A 6 -13.60 5.25 -0.75
CA LYS A 6 -14.88 4.57 -1.03
C LYS A 6 -15.56 4.27 0.32
N GLN A 7 -16.77 4.79 0.50
CA GLN A 7 -17.46 4.74 1.81
C GLN A 7 -17.99 3.34 2.15
N ASN A 8 -18.55 2.65 1.16
CA ASN A 8 -19.10 1.30 1.32
C ASN A 8 -18.43 0.36 0.30
N PRO A 9 -17.22 -0.14 0.57
CA PRO A 9 -16.65 -1.22 -0.24
C PRO A 9 -17.41 -2.53 -0.01
N ASP A 10 -17.39 -3.44 -0.98
CA ASP A 10 -18.13 -4.70 -0.90
C ASP A 10 -17.40 -5.76 -0.06
N THR A 11 -16.06 -5.73 -0.08
CA THR A 11 -15.17 -6.67 0.62
C THR A 11 -14.08 -5.91 1.38
N THR A 12 -13.45 -6.59 2.35
CA THR A 12 -12.31 -6.05 3.11
C THR A 12 -11.10 -5.79 2.21
N PHE A 13 -10.87 -6.63 1.21
CA PHE A 13 -9.87 -6.44 0.16
C PHE A 13 -10.33 -7.11 -1.14
N GLU A 14 -9.83 -6.64 -2.28
CA GLU A 14 -10.18 -7.15 -3.60
C GLU A 14 -9.33 -8.37 -3.97
N VAL A 15 -8.01 -8.24 -3.81
CA VAL A 15 -7.06 -9.29 -4.18
C VAL A 15 -5.79 -9.22 -3.33
N TYR A 16 -5.30 -10.38 -2.94
CA TYR A 16 -3.96 -10.60 -2.43
C TYR A 16 -3.11 -11.25 -3.52
N ALA A 17 -1.89 -10.79 -3.71
CA ALA A 17 -0.95 -11.33 -4.68
C ALA A 17 0.46 -11.47 -4.10
N GLU A 18 1.11 -12.58 -4.40
CA GLU A 18 2.54 -12.80 -4.19
C GLU A 18 3.24 -12.65 -5.54
N VAL A 19 3.99 -11.56 -5.72
CA VAL A 19 4.67 -11.26 -6.97
C VAL A 19 6.16 -11.56 -6.81
N THR A 20 6.77 -12.24 -7.77
CA THR A 20 8.18 -12.64 -7.72
C THR A 20 8.89 -12.44 -9.05
N TYR A 21 10.19 -12.16 -9.00
CA TYR A 21 11.05 -12.29 -10.17
C TYR A 21 11.47 -13.75 -10.39
N SER A 22 11.29 -14.24 -11.63
CA SER A 22 11.66 -15.58 -12.05
C SER A 22 13.15 -15.69 -12.46
N GLY A 23 14.00 -16.23 -11.58
CA GLY A 23 15.33 -16.75 -11.91
C GLY A 23 16.55 -15.87 -11.59
N ILE A 24 17.74 -16.49 -11.64
CA ILE A 24 19.05 -16.02 -11.12
C ILE A 24 19.58 -14.73 -11.79
N SER A 25 19.04 -14.34 -12.95
CA SER A 25 19.34 -13.07 -13.62
C SER A 25 18.08 -12.22 -13.73
N CYS A 26 18.03 -11.14 -12.95
CA CYS A 26 16.94 -10.17 -12.89
C CYS A 26 16.93 -9.14 -14.06
N VAL A 27 17.64 -9.44 -15.15
CA VAL A 27 17.73 -8.56 -16.33
C VAL A 27 16.69 -8.98 -17.36
N GLY A 28 15.66 -8.14 -17.57
CA GLY A 28 14.74 -8.23 -18.71
C GLY A 28 13.55 -9.18 -18.57
N LYS A 29 13.27 -9.73 -17.39
CA LYS A 29 12.04 -10.49 -17.13
C LYS A 29 11.07 -9.69 -16.29
N ASP A 30 9.82 -9.62 -16.73
CA ASP A 30 8.75 -8.98 -15.98
C ASP A 30 8.43 -9.77 -14.69
N PRO A 31 8.06 -9.07 -13.61
CA PRO A 31 7.61 -9.72 -12.38
C PRO A 31 6.30 -10.48 -12.63
N GLU A 32 6.21 -11.70 -12.10
CA GLU A 32 5.06 -12.59 -12.30
C GLU A 32 4.32 -12.84 -10.98
N VAL A 33 2.99 -12.97 -11.07
CA VAL A 33 2.16 -13.37 -9.94
C VAL A 33 2.37 -14.86 -9.69
N ARG A 34 3.07 -15.19 -8.60
CA ARG A 34 3.32 -16.57 -8.18
C ARG A 34 2.08 -17.20 -7.56
N ARG A 35 1.33 -16.41 -6.78
CA ARG A 35 0.10 -16.83 -6.10
C ARG A 35 -0.83 -15.65 -5.97
N GLN A 36 -2.13 -15.94 -5.97
CA GLN A 36 -3.17 -14.94 -5.74
C GLN A 36 -4.31 -15.50 -4.90
N PHE A 37 -5.05 -14.62 -4.25
CA PHE A 37 -6.29 -14.93 -3.54
C PHE A 37 -7.27 -13.76 -3.70
N PRO A 38 -8.55 -13.98 -4.01
CA PRO A 38 -9.19 -15.28 -4.30
C PRO A 38 -8.65 -15.95 -5.57
N GLU A 39 -8.66 -17.28 -5.64
CA GLU A 39 -8.15 -18.01 -6.82
C GLU A 39 -8.94 -17.68 -8.09
N GLY A 40 -10.25 -17.40 -7.95
CA GLY A 40 -11.14 -17.02 -9.04
C GLY A 40 -11.08 -15.53 -9.44
N TYR A 41 -10.11 -14.75 -8.94
CA TYR A 41 -9.98 -13.34 -9.33
C TYR A 41 -9.67 -13.22 -10.83
N SER A 42 -10.58 -12.61 -11.59
CA SER A 42 -10.61 -12.65 -13.06
C SER A 42 -10.02 -11.41 -13.74
N ASP A 43 -9.78 -10.32 -13.00
CA ASP A 43 -9.29 -9.06 -13.58
C ASP A 43 -7.78 -9.13 -13.86
N GLN A 44 -7.46 -9.53 -15.08
CA GLN A 44 -6.08 -9.66 -15.57
C GLN A 44 -5.38 -8.30 -15.70
N GLU A 45 -6.11 -7.23 -15.99
CA GLU A 45 -5.52 -5.89 -16.13
C GLU A 45 -5.02 -5.38 -14.77
N VAL A 46 -5.81 -5.60 -13.72
CA VAL A 46 -5.38 -5.30 -12.35
C VAL A 46 -4.17 -6.15 -11.97
N LEU A 47 -4.17 -7.45 -12.23
CA LEU A 47 -3.02 -8.31 -11.93
C LEU A 47 -1.73 -7.86 -12.64
N GLN A 48 -1.81 -7.51 -13.92
CA GLN A 48 -0.67 -6.97 -14.68
C GLN A 48 -0.22 -5.60 -14.17
N THR A 49 -1.14 -4.78 -13.68
CA THR A 49 -0.82 -3.48 -13.07
C THR A 49 -0.13 -3.70 -11.73
N LEU A 50 -0.67 -4.60 -10.89
CA LEU A 50 -0.10 -4.96 -9.60
C LEU A 50 1.36 -5.40 -9.72
N THR A 51 1.71 -6.23 -10.70
CA THR A 51 3.10 -6.70 -10.85
C THR A 51 4.08 -5.54 -11.05
N LYS A 52 3.70 -4.55 -11.85
CA LYS A 52 4.52 -3.35 -12.11
C LYS A 52 4.59 -2.40 -10.91
N PHE A 53 3.49 -2.24 -10.18
CA PHE A 53 3.43 -1.39 -8.99
C PHE A 53 4.06 -2.03 -7.73
N CYS A 54 4.16 -3.36 -7.68
CA CYS A 54 4.91 -4.08 -6.64
C CYS A 54 6.42 -3.85 -6.73
N PHE A 55 6.94 -3.50 -7.91
CA PHE A 55 8.35 -3.20 -8.15
C PHE A 55 8.51 -1.88 -8.92
N PRO A 56 8.16 -0.73 -8.30
CA PRO A 56 8.11 0.56 -9.00
C PRO A 56 9.51 1.22 -9.06
N PHE A 57 10.53 0.45 -9.40
CA PHE A 57 11.92 0.89 -9.47
C PHE A 57 12.69 0.05 -10.48
N TYR A 58 13.80 0.59 -10.99
CA TYR A 58 14.74 -0.18 -11.79
C TYR A 58 15.47 -1.22 -10.93
N VAL A 59 15.68 -2.42 -11.48
CA VAL A 59 16.32 -3.56 -10.79
C VAL A 59 17.71 -3.21 -10.23
N ASP A 60 18.42 -2.25 -10.85
CA ASP A 60 19.74 -1.78 -10.38
C ASP A 60 19.67 -0.70 -9.28
N SER A 61 18.48 -0.40 -8.75
CA SER A 61 18.26 0.65 -7.76
C SER A 61 18.74 0.27 -6.36
N HIS A 62 19.22 1.25 -5.59
CA HIS A 62 19.54 1.12 -4.16
C HIS A 62 18.37 0.60 -3.31
N ALA A 63 17.13 0.65 -3.82
CA ALA A 63 15.95 0.03 -3.21
C ALA A 63 16.11 -1.49 -3.01
N VAL A 64 16.89 -2.17 -3.87
CA VAL A 64 17.16 -3.61 -3.79
C VAL A 64 18.01 -3.98 -2.57
N ASN A 65 18.85 -3.06 -2.10
CA ASN A 65 19.74 -3.29 -0.96
C ASN A 65 19.07 -3.06 0.40
N GLN A 66 17.80 -2.63 0.41
CA GLN A 66 17.07 -2.34 1.64
C GLN A 66 16.34 -3.60 2.13
N VAL A 67 16.47 -3.90 3.42
CA VAL A 67 15.81 -5.05 4.05
C VAL A 67 14.35 -4.70 4.34
N GLY A 68 13.40 -5.49 3.80
CA GLY A 68 12.03 -5.57 4.30
C GLY A 68 11.28 -4.23 4.35
N GLN A 69 10.86 -3.70 3.21
CA GLN A 69 10.16 -2.41 3.14
C GLN A 69 8.65 -2.60 2.98
N ASN A 70 7.89 -1.80 3.74
CA ASN A 70 6.46 -1.67 3.55
C ASN A 70 6.19 -0.34 2.86
N PHE A 71 5.33 -0.35 1.85
CA PHE A 71 4.91 0.87 1.15
C PHE A 71 3.48 0.68 0.62
N THR A 72 2.81 1.77 0.30
CA THR A 72 1.45 1.72 -0.25
C THR A 72 1.33 2.57 -1.50
N PHE A 73 1.13 1.92 -2.64
CA PHE A 73 0.73 2.62 -3.86
C PHE A 73 -0.80 2.80 -3.90
N VAL A 74 -1.27 3.65 -4.81
CA VAL A 74 -2.70 3.86 -5.03
C VAL A 74 -3.03 3.74 -6.50
N LEU A 75 -4.04 2.93 -6.81
CA LEU A 75 -4.72 2.92 -8.10
C LEU A 75 -5.99 3.73 -7.98
N THR A 76 -6.21 4.66 -8.90
CA THR A 76 -7.42 5.47 -8.95
C THR A 76 -8.44 4.77 -9.86
N ASP A 77 -9.69 4.62 -9.41
CA ASP A 77 -10.77 4.10 -10.24
C ASP A 77 -11.45 5.21 -11.08
N ILE A 78 -12.46 4.82 -11.87
CA ILE A 78 -13.19 5.74 -12.75
C ILE A 78 -13.96 6.83 -11.98
N ASP A 79 -14.37 6.54 -10.74
CA ASP A 79 -15.07 7.47 -9.84
C ASP A 79 -14.08 8.33 -9.02
N SER A 80 -12.80 8.31 -9.39
CA SER A 80 -11.70 8.97 -8.69
C SER A 80 -11.50 8.49 -7.24
N LYS A 81 -12.01 7.30 -6.88
CA LYS A 81 -11.76 6.67 -5.60
C LYS A 81 -10.45 5.92 -5.59
N GLN A 82 -9.90 5.76 -4.40
CA GLN A 82 -8.57 5.21 -4.17
C GLN A 82 -8.65 3.74 -3.79
N ARG A 83 -7.95 2.90 -4.55
CA ARG A 83 -7.58 1.53 -4.19
C ARG A 83 -6.15 1.51 -3.69
N PHE A 84 -5.94 1.11 -2.45
CA PHE A 84 -4.65 1.05 -1.78
C PHE A 84 -4.01 -0.31 -2.00
N GLY A 85 -2.82 -0.31 -2.62
CA GLY A 85 -1.98 -1.49 -2.76
C GLY A 85 -0.95 -1.53 -1.65
N PHE A 86 -1.28 -2.20 -0.54
CA PHE A 86 -0.37 -2.38 0.59
C PHE A 86 0.67 -3.43 0.23
N CYS A 87 1.93 -3.05 0.24
CA CYS A 87 3.04 -3.90 -0.18
C CYS A 87 4.00 -4.18 0.96
N ARG A 88 4.51 -5.41 0.99
CA ARG A 88 5.67 -5.83 1.77
C ARG A 88 6.72 -6.44 0.83
N LEU A 89 7.77 -5.68 0.56
CA LEU A 89 8.89 -6.10 -0.27
C LEU A 89 9.86 -6.97 0.54
N SER A 90 10.30 -8.09 -0.04
CA SER A 90 11.30 -8.97 0.58
C SER A 90 12.67 -8.31 0.60
N SER A 91 13.55 -8.80 1.48
CA SER A 91 14.98 -8.48 1.38
C SER A 91 15.52 -8.86 -0.01
N GLY A 92 16.33 -7.99 -0.62
CA GLY A 92 16.87 -8.20 -1.96
C GLY A 92 15.85 -8.04 -3.10
N ALA A 93 14.64 -7.50 -2.82
CA ALA A 93 13.61 -7.20 -3.81
C ALA A 93 13.27 -8.36 -4.77
N LYS A 94 13.33 -9.61 -4.29
CA LYS A 94 13.02 -10.81 -5.10
C LYS A 94 11.54 -11.14 -5.12
N SER A 95 10.83 -10.85 -4.03
CA SER A 95 9.40 -11.06 -3.91
C SER A 95 8.71 -9.87 -3.24
N CYS A 96 7.43 -9.69 -3.54
CA CYS A 96 6.58 -8.65 -2.96
C CYS A 96 5.22 -9.26 -2.64
N PHE A 97 4.77 -9.07 -1.40
CA PHE A 97 3.43 -9.45 -0.96
C PHE A 97 2.53 -8.22 -1.03
N CYS A 98 1.43 -8.28 -1.77
CA CYS A 98 0.53 -7.15 -1.97
C CYS A 98 -0.91 -7.49 -1.62
N ILE A 99 -1.59 -6.60 -0.91
CA ILE A 99 -3.05 -6.62 -0.73
C ILE A 99 -3.62 -5.34 -1.33
N LEU A 100 -4.57 -5.49 -2.25
CA LEU A 100 -5.32 -4.38 -2.84
C LEU A 100 -6.66 -4.22 -2.12
N SER A 101 -6.92 -3.05 -1.55
CA SER A 101 -8.17 -2.77 -0.82
C SER A 101 -8.59 -1.31 -0.95
N TYR A 102 -9.89 -1.02 -0.89
CA TYR A 102 -10.41 0.35 -0.74
C TYR A 102 -10.30 0.89 0.69
N LEU A 103 -10.10 0.02 1.68
CA LEU A 103 -10.03 0.39 3.09
C LEU A 103 -8.64 0.97 3.41
N PRO A 104 -8.53 2.21 3.93
CA PRO A 104 -7.25 2.85 4.21
C PRO A 104 -6.63 2.39 5.54
N TRP A 105 -6.58 1.09 5.81
CA TRP A 105 -6.14 0.52 7.09
C TRP A 105 -4.66 0.14 7.09
N PHE A 106 -3.78 1.12 6.90
CA PHE A 106 -2.34 0.93 6.71
C PHE A 106 -1.71 0.00 7.76
N GLU A 107 -1.92 0.27 9.05
CA GLU A 107 -1.32 -0.49 10.14
C GLU A 107 -1.84 -1.93 10.19
N VAL A 108 -3.12 -2.14 9.89
CA VAL A 108 -3.75 -3.47 9.87
C VAL A 108 -3.18 -4.30 8.72
N PHE A 109 -3.17 -3.77 7.51
CA PHE A 109 -2.67 -4.49 6.34
C PHE A 109 -1.17 -4.75 6.42
N TYR A 110 -0.36 -3.82 6.94
CA TYR A 110 1.07 -4.08 7.15
C TYR A 110 1.33 -5.18 8.17
N LYS A 111 0.58 -5.21 9.28
CA LYS A 111 0.65 -6.32 10.25
C LYS A 111 0.24 -7.64 9.61
N LEU A 112 -0.85 -7.64 8.84
CA LEU A 112 -1.35 -8.82 8.14
C LEU A 112 -0.33 -9.34 7.12
N LEU A 113 0.26 -8.47 6.31
CA LEU A 113 1.30 -8.82 5.34
C LEU A 113 2.55 -9.42 6.00
N ASN A 114 2.92 -8.95 7.20
CA ASN A 114 4.02 -9.56 7.96
C ASN A 114 3.69 -10.99 8.38
N VAL A 115 2.46 -11.25 8.84
CA VAL A 115 2.00 -12.61 9.20
C VAL A 115 1.94 -13.51 7.97
N LEU A 116 1.38 -13.03 6.85
CA LEU A 116 1.29 -13.79 5.61
C LEU A 116 2.68 -14.16 5.07
N ALA A 117 3.63 -13.24 5.16
CA ALA A 117 5.00 -13.53 4.75
C ALA A 117 5.73 -14.51 5.69
N ASP A 118 5.44 -14.50 6.99
CA ASP A 118 5.95 -15.49 7.95
C ASP A 118 5.40 -16.88 7.64
N TYR A 119 4.10 -17.00 7.35
CA TYR A 119 3.49 -18.26 6.88
C TYR A 119 4.09 -18.74 5.57
N SER A 120 4.33 -17.84 4.61
CA SER A 120 4.99 -18.16 3.35
C SER A 120 6.42 -18.69 3.57
N ALA A 121 7.17 -18.10 4.50
CA ALA A 121 8.52 -18.54 4.85
C ALA A 121 8.54 -19.90 5.56
N LYS A 122 7.53 -20.20 6.39
CA LYS A 122 7.38 -21.46 7.13
C LYS A 122 6.69 -22.58 6.33
N GLY A 123 6.18 -22.29 5.13
CA GLY A 123 5.43 -23.25 4.31
C GLY A 123 4.04 -23.59 4.87
N GLN A 124 3.43 -22.70 5.67
CA GLN A 124 2.13 -22.90 6.32
C GLN A 124 0.97 -22.48 5.41
N ASP A 125 0.81 -23.15 4.28
CA ASP A 125 -0.15 -22.76 3.23
C ASP A 125 -1.62 -22.89 3.65
N SER A 126 -1.96 -23.83 4.52
CA SER A 126 -3.31 -24.00 5.07
C SER A 126 -3.72 -22.80 5.93
N GLN A 127 -2.89 -22.42 6.91
CA GLN A 127 -3.14 -21.29 7.81
C GLN A 127 -3.22 -19.96 7.06
N ARG A 128 -2.37 -19.77 6.05
CA ARG A 128 -2.41 -18.61 5.16
C ARG A 128 -3.75 -18.50 4.43
N SER A 129 -4.20 -19.61 3.85
CA SER A 129 -5.45 -19.65 3.08
C SER A 129 -6.67 -19.45 3.98
N GLU A 130 -6.68 -20.08 5.16
CA GLU A 130 -7.73 -19.90 6.18
C GLU A 130 -7.82 -18.43 6.65
N LEU A 131 -6.67 -17.78 6.89
CA LEU A 131 -6.61 -16.37 7.28
C LEU A 131 -7.16 -15.45 6.17
N LEU A 132 -6.75 -15.67 4.92
CA LEU A 132 -7.22 -14.89 3.78
C LEU A 132 -8.72 -15.10 3.53
N GLU A 133 -9.21 -16.34 3.64
CA GLU A 133 -10.63 -16.64 3.52
C GLU A 133 -11.47 -15.99 4.62
N THR A 134 -11.03 -16.12 5.87
CA THR A 134 -11.71 -15.53 7.01
C THR A 134 -11.80 -14.02 6.87
N PHE A 135 -10.68 -13.39 6.47
CA PHE A 135 -10.63 -11.95 6.32
C PHE A 135 -11.42 -11.45 5.11
N HIS A 136 -11.44 -12.18 3.99
CA HIS A 136 -12.21 -11.82 2.81
C HIS A 136 -13.72 -12.00 2.99
N LYS A 137 -14.15 -13.02 3.75
CA LYS A 137 -15.57 -13.27 4.07
C LYS A 137 -16.10 -12.36 5.19
N LEU A 138 -15.22 -11.65 5.89
CA LEU A 138 -15.59 -10.74 6.97
C LEU A 138 -16.42 -9.57 6.42
N ALA A 139 -17.64 -9.39 6.93
CA ALA A 139 -18.41 -8.17 6.70
C ALA A 139 -17.66 -6.98 7.29
N ILE A 140 -17.63 -5.85 6.59
CA ILE A 140 -16.85 -4.69 7.02
C ILE A 140 -17.36 -4.22 8.40
N PRO A 141 -16.54 -4.33 9.44
CA PRO A 141 -16.90 -3.97 10.81
C PRO A 141 -16.95 -2.46 11.01
N GLU A 142 -17.72 -2.02 12.00
CA GLU A 142 -17.77 -0.62 12.41
C GLU A 142 -16.47 -0.16 13.09
N PRO A 143 -16.08 1.13 12.96
CA PRO A 143 -14.94 1.70 13.66
C PRO A 143 -14.93 1.42 15.17
N GLY A 144 -13.75 1.14 15.73
CA GLY A 144 -13.57 0.80 17.15
C GLY A 144 -13.89 -0.65 17.51
N THR A 145 -14.48 -1.44 16.61
CA THR A 145 -14.72 -2.87 16.84
C THR A 145 -13.41 -3.65 16.86
N SER A 146 -13.24 -4.55 17.83
CA SER A 146 -12.12 -5.51 17.84
C SER A 146 -12.47 -6.75 17.02
N VAL A 147 -11.66 -7.03 16.00
CA VAL A 147 -11.81 -8.19 15.11
C VAL A 147 -10.72 -9.20 15.40
N HIS A 148 -11.10 -10.46 15.59
CA HIS A 148 -10.17 -11.57 15.77
C HIS A 148 -10.02 -12.37 14.47
N LEU A 149 -8.80 -12.41 13.93
CA LEU A 149 -8.40 -13.19 12.76
C LEU A 149 -7.65 -14.46 13.22
N GLY A 150 -8.36 -15.31 13.96
CA GLY A 150 -7.81 -16.53 14.56
C GLY A 150 -7.30 -16.35 16.01
N VAL A 151 -6.56 -17.34 16.52
CA VAL A 151 -6.21 -17.43 17.96
C VAL A 151 -5.22 -16.35 18.41
N HIS A 152 -4.32 -15.89 17.52
CA HIS A 152 -3.20 -15.01 17.89
C HIS A 152 -3.17 -13.68 17.12
N SER A 153 -4.16 -13.40 16.27
CA SER A 153 -4.20 -12.17 15.48
C SER A 153 -5.51 -11.45 15.73
N TYR A 154 -5.44 -10.20 16.19
CA TYR A 154 -6.59 -9.33 16.33
C TYR A 154 -6.19 -7.90 16.01
N PHE A 155 -7.17 -7.09 15.62
CA PHE A 155 -6.97 -5.67 15.40
C PHE A 155 -8.24 -4.89 15.74
N THR A 156 -8.08 -3.64 16.11
CA THR A 156 -9.17 -2.69 16.26
C THR A 156 -9.37 -1.95 14.93
N VAL A 157 -10.61 -1.87 14.47
CA VAL A 157 -10.95 -1.17 13.24
C VAL A 157 -10.68 0.32 13.42
N PRO A 158 -9.82 0.93 12.59
CA PRO A 158 -9.46 2.34 12.76
C PRO A 158 -10.64 3.26 12.40
N ASP A 159 -10.83 4.31 13.19
CA ASP A 159 -11.77 5.39 12.83
C ASP A 159 -11.06 6.44 11.97
N THR A 160 -11.46 6.53 10.70
CA THR A 160 -10.91 7.52 9.75
C THR A 160 -11.30 8.97 10.06
N ARG A 161 -12.18 9.19 11.04
CA ARG A 161 -12.59 10.53 11.50
C ARG A 161 -11.66 11.10 12.55
N GLU A 162 -10.88 10.25 13.22
CA GLU A 162 -9.89 10.67 14.19
C GLU A 162 -8.67 11.27 13.49
N LEU A 163 -8.05 12.27 14.13
CA LEU A 163 -6.81 12.84 13.61
C LEU A 163 -5.67 11.83 13.77
N PRO A 164 -4.77 11.71 12.77
CA PRO A 164 -3.62 10.84 12.87
C PRO A 164 -2.70 11.28 14.02
N SER A 165 -2.37 10.34 14.91
CA SER A 165 -1.43 10.55 16.02
C SER A 165 -0.04 9.97 15.68
N ILE A 166 1.01 10.58 16.26
CA ILE A 166 2.39 10.07 16.22
C ILE A 166 2.68 9.42 17.58
N PRO A 167 3.19 8.18 17.65
CA PRO A 167 3.75 7.36 16.56
C PRO A 167 2.77 6.35 15.93
N GLU A 168 1.49 6.38 16.29
CA GLU A 168 0.52 5.34 15.89
C GLU A 168 0.28 5.29 14.38
N ASN A 169 0.16 6.46 13.73
CA ASN A 169 0.00 6.57 12.30
C ASN A 169 1.37 6.52 11.61
N ARG A 170 1.62 5.45 10.87
CA ARG A 170 2.93 5.23 10.25
C ARG A 170 3.28 6.27 9.20
N ASN A 171 2.31 6.68 8.39
CA ASN A 171 2.55 7.61 7.29
C ASN A 171 2.97 8.99 7.82
N LEU A 172 2.22 9.52 8.80
CA LEU A 172 2.53 10.80 9.44
C LEU A 172 3.84 10.74 10.22
N THR A 173 4.08 9.65 10.94
CA THR A 173 5.31 9.46 11.73
C THR A 173 6.54 9.45 10.83
N GLU A 174 6.54 8.65 9.76
CA GLU A 174 7.67 8.58 8.82
C GLU A 174 7.85 9.89 8.04
N TYR A 175 6.76 10.55 7.64
CA TYR A 175 6.81 11.88 7.01
C TYR A 175 7.48 12.92 7.93
N PHE A 176 7.05 12.99 9.19
CA PHE A 176 7.57 13.92 10.18
C PHE A 176 9.04 13.66 10.53
N VAL A 177 9.46 12.39 10.53
CA VAL A 177 10.86 12.01 10.79
C VAL A 177 11.76 12.30 9.59
N ALA A 178 11.26 12.13 8.36
CA ALA A 178 12.06 12.20 7.14
C ALA A 178 12.16 13.60 6.52
N VAL A 179 11.20 14.49 6.78
CA VAL A 179 11.11 15.82 6.15
C VAL A 179 11.26 16.91 7.20
N ASP A 180 12.20 17.83 6.98
CA ASP A 180 12.35 18.97 7.87
C ASP A 180 11.15 19.93 7.80
N VAL A 181 10.97 20.71 8.86
CA VAL A 181 9.83 21.61 9.02
C VAL A 181 9.68 22.61 7.86
N ASN A 182 10.79 23.13 7.32
CA ASN A 182 10.72 24.10 6.22
C ASN A 182 10.18 23.43 4.96
N ASN A 183 10.66 22.23 4.64
CA ASN A 183 10.17 21.45 3.52
C ASN A 183 8.71 21.00 3.71
N MET A 184 8.29 20.67 4.93
CA MET A 184 6.88 20.41 5.23
C MET A 184 5.99 21.62 4.92
N LEU A 185 6.42 22.82 5.32
CA LEU A 185 5.70 24.07 5.04
C LEU A 185 5.67 24.39 3.55
N HIS A 186 6.77 24.17 2.82
CA HIS A 186 6.81 24.33 1.36
C HIS A 186 5.87 23.37 0.63
N LEU A 187 5.81 22.11 1.05
CA LEU A 187 4.87 21.13 0.49
C LEU A 187 3.41 21.53 0.78
N TYR A 188 3.10 21.90 2.02
CA TYR A 188 1.77 22.35 2.40
C TYR A 188 1.32 23.56 1.59
N ALA A 189 2.16 24.60 1.49
CA ALA A 189 1.88 25.76 0.65
C ALA A 189 1.70 25.36 -0.82
N SER A 190 2.56 24.50 -1.38
CA SER A 190 2.45 24.04 -2.76
C SER A 190 1.13 23.30 -3.03
N MET A 191 0.65 22.51 -2.07
CA MET A 191 -0.66 21.84 -2.16
C MET A 191 -1.81 22.84 -2.14
N LEU A 192 -1.76 23.87 -1.28
CA LEU A 192 -2.78 24.92 -1.24
C LEU A 192 -2.88 25.73 -2.55
N TYR A 193 -1.79 25.79 -3.32
CA TYR A 193 -1.75 26.40 -4.65
C TYR A 193 -1.96 25.39 -5.80
N GLU A 194 -2.38 24.16 -5.49
CA GLU A 194 -2.64 23.09 -6.45
C GLU A 194 -1.49 22.90 -7.46
N ARG A 195 -0.24 23.00 -6.99
CA ARG A 195 0.94 22.84 -7.84
C ARG A 195 1.13 21.39 -8.29
N ARG A 196 1.87 21.21 -9.38
CA ARG A 196 2.45 19.91 -9.73
C ARG A 196 3.62 19.63 -8.79
N ILE A 197 3.48 18.62 -7.94
CA ILE A 197 4.43 18.30 -6.87
C ILE A 197 5.04 16.92 -7.16
N LEU A 198 6.37 16.86 -7.20
CA LEU A 198 7.12 15.61 -7.29
C LEU A 198 7.92 15.42 -5.99
N ILE A 199 7.75 14.26 -5.34
CA ILE A 199 8.56 13.86 -4.19
C ILE A 199 9.46 12.71 -4.63
N CYS A 200 10.76 12.83 -4.36
CA CYS A 200 11.76 11.81 -4.69
C CYS A 200 12.39 11.25 -3.41
N CYS A 201 12.50 9.93 -3.30
CA CYS A 201 13.18 9.27 -2.19
C CYS A 201 13.78 7.93 -2.64
N SER A 202 14.86 7.51 -2.00
CA SER A 202 15.49 6.20 -2.25
C SER A 202 14.81 5.03 -1.53
N LYS A 203 13.92 5.32 -0.58
CA LYS A 203 13.14 4.32 0.18
C LYS A 203 11.65 4.45 -0.16
N LEU A 204 11.03 3.35 -0.61
CA LEU A 204 9.61 3.35 -0.98
C LEU A 204 8.69 3.61 0.23
N SER A 205 9.09 3.10 1.40
CA SER A 205 8.37 3.34 2.65
C SER A 205 8.25 4.83 2.95
N THR A 206 9.39 5.54 2.91
CA THR A 206 9.46 6.97 3.15
C THR A 206 8.76 7.75 2.04
N LEU A 207 8.97 7.38 0.77
CA LEU A 207 8.32 8.03 -0.37
C LEU A 207 6.80 8.06 -0.23
N THR A 208 6.19 6.88 -0.08
CA THR A 208 4.73 6.76 0.00
C THR A 208 4.18 7.35 1.29
N ALA A 209 4.89 7.20 2.41
CA ALA A 209 4.52 7.83 3.67
C ALA A 209 4.53 9.36 3.58
N CYS A 210 5.52 9.97 2.93
CA CYS A 210 5.56 11.41 2.70
C CYS A 210 4.37 11.87 1.87
N ILE A 211 3.99 11.14 0.81
CA ILE A 211 2.82 11.49 -0.02
C ILE A 211 1.52 11.40 0.80
N HIS A 212 1.27 10.26 1.47
CA HIS A 212 0.05 10.07 2.28
C HIS A 212 -0.01 11.01 3.49
N GLY A 213 1.11 11.17 4.19
CA GLY A 213 1.24 12.01 5.38
C GLY A 213 1.07 13.49 5.07
N SER A 214 1.71 14.00 4.02
CA SER A 214 1.55 15.40 3.60
C SER A 214 0.13 15.69 3.10
N ALA A 215 -0.48 14.79 2.33
CA ALA A 215 -1.86 14.96 1.87
C ALA A 215 -2.88 14.95 3.02
N ALA A 216 -2.64 14.15 4.08
CA ALA A 216 -3.50 14.13 5.26
C ALA A 216 -3.52 15.47 6.04
N MET A 217 -2.46 16.29 5.91
CA MET A 217 -2.41 17.62 6.53
C MET A 217 -3.38 18.63 5.92
N LEU A 218 -4.00 18.31 4.78
CA LEU A 218 -5.02 19.16 4.15
C LEU A 218 -6.39 19.06 4.83
N TYR A 219 -6.58 18.13 5.79
CA TYR A 219 -7.86 17.94 6.46
C TYR A 219 -8.45 19.26 6.98
N PRO A 220 -9.75 19.56 6.72
CA PRO A 220 -10.79 18.68 6.18
C PRO A 220 -10.88 18.63 4.64
N MET A 221 -9.94 19.25 3.92
CA MET A 221 -9.82 19.17 2.47
C MET A 221 -9.05 17.91 2.05
N PHE A 222 -9.21 17.50 0.80
CA PHE A 222 -8.52 16.34 0.22
C PHE A 222 -7.98 16.72 -1.15
N TRP A 223 -6.79 16.24 -1.51
CA TRP A 223 -6.22 16.43 -2.84
C TRP A 223 -7.10 15.80 -3.93
N GLN A 224 -7.57 16.61 -4.88
CA GLN A 224 -8.54 16.16 -5.89
C GLN A 224 -7.90 15.78 -7.24
N HIS A 225 -6.68 16.26 -7.52
CA HIS A 225 -6.02 16.01 -8.80
C HIS A 225 -5.27 14.67 -8.84
N VAL A 226 -4.39 14.51 -9.83
CA VAL A 226 -3.52 13.33 -9.99
C VAL A 226 -2.82 13.04 -8.66
N TYR A 227 -2.97 11.80 -8.18
CA TYR A 227 -2.45 11.33 -6.90
C TYR A 227 -1.83 9.96 -7.07
N ILE A 228 -0.50 9.92 -7.18
CA ILE A 228 0.26 8.70 -7.43
C ILE A 228 1.40 8.63 -6.40
N PRO A 229 1.21 7.93 -5.27
CA PRO A 229 2.20 7.86 -4.19
C PRO A 229 3.55 7.27 -4.59
N VAL A 230 3.55 6.42 -5.61
CA VAL A 230 4.76 5.92 -6.24
C VAL A 230 4.45 5.61 -7.70
N LEU A 231 5.28 6.13 -8.59
CA LEU A 231 5.11 6.02 -10.04
C LEU A 231 6.08 4.98 -10.59
N PRO A 232 5.61 3.85 -11.17
CA PRO A 232 6.49 2.87 -11.76
C PRO A 232 7.14 3.39 -13.06
N PRO A 233 8.32 2.86 -13.45
CA PRO A 233 9.10 3.39 -14.58
C PRO A 233 8.35 3.55 -15.92
N HIS A 234 7.46 2.62 -16.23
CA HIS A 234 6.69 2.62 -17.48
C HIS A 234 5.65 3.75 -17.57
N LEU A 235 5.40 4.49 -16.49
CA LEU A 235 4.46 5.61 -16.44
C LEU A 235 5.18 6.96 -16.24
N LEU A 236 6.51 7.02 -16.39
CA LEU A 236 7.28 8.26 -16.18
C LEU A 236 6.85 9.42 -17.08
N ASP A 237 6.26 9.14 -18.24
CA ASP A 237 5.74 10.16 -19.16
C ASP A 237 4.56 10.97 -18.58
N TYR A 238 3.99 10.56 -17.44
CA TYR A 238 2.93 11.28 -16.73
C TYR A 238 3.43 12.39 -15.78
N CYS A 239 4.75 12.56 -15.63
CA CYS A 239 5.39 13.57 -14.77
C CYS A 239 5.33 15.00 -15.35
#